data_AF-A0A357LI62-F1
#
_entry.id   AF-A0A357LI62-F1
#
_cell.length_a   1.000
_cell.length_b   1.000
_cell.length_c   1.000
_cell.angle_alpha   90.00
_cell.angle_beta   90.00
_cell.angle_gamma   90.00
#
_symmetry.space_group_name_H-M   'P 1'
#
loop_
_entity.id
_entity.type
_entity.pdbx_description
1 polymer ?
#
loop_
_entity_poly.entity_id
_entity_poly.type
_entity_poly.pdbx_seq_one_letter_code
_entity_poly.pdbx_strand_id
1 'polypeptide(L)'
;MAEEAATAGTVEEAARDVAEAAETLRQTAEAAEETAKQLSASSDHALSMIDRINDISAAVAGGPSDFIYLLAIFILAIFVGYYVVWSVTPALHTPLMSVTNAISSVVIVGALIAVGAGVTASGAGLWSKAFGFLAVTLASVNIFGGFLVTQRMLGMYKKKGS
;
A
#
# COMPACT_ATOMS: atom_id res chain seq x y z
N MET A 1 52.08 71.42 23.39
CA MET A 1 50.71 71.75 22.95
C MET A 1 50.25 70.90 21.74
N ALA A 2 51.12 70.13 21.07
CA ALA A 2 50.72 69.24 19.96
C ALA A 2 50.50 67.76 20.34
N GLU A 3 50.91 67.34 21.55
CA GLU A 3 50.85 65.94 22.01
C GLU A 3 49.50 65.58 22.67
N GLU A 4 48.84 66.56 23.30
CA GLU A 4 47.55 66.38 23.99
C GLU A 4 46.35 66.26 23.03
N ALA A 5 46.48 66.77 21.81
CA ALA A 5 45.47 66.63 20.76
C ALA A 5 45.50 65.26 20.07
N ALA A 6 46.64 64.54 20.11
CA ALA A 6 46.79 63.23 19.49
C ALA A 6 46.16 62.12 20.34
N THR A 7 46.34 62.17 21.66
CA THR A 7 45.79 61.20 22.62
C THR A 7 44.27 61.30 22.78
N ALA A 8 43.70 62.50 22.66
CA ALA A 8 42.26 62.71 22.68
C ALA A 8 41.57 62.10 21.45
N GLY A 9 42.20 62.18 20.27
CA GLY A 9 41.70 61.55 19.04
C GLY A 9 41.64 60.02 19.13
N THR A 10 42.63 59.39 19.77
CA THR A 10 42.69 57.93 19.91
C THR A 10 41.63 57.38 20.87
N VAL A 11 41.27 58.14 21.91
CA VAL A 11 40.24 57.73 22.88
C VAL A 11 38.82 57.90 22.30
N GLU A 12 38.60 58.93 21.49
CA GLU A 12 37.32 59.14 20.80
C GLU A 12 37.11 58.11 19.67
N GLU A 13 38.18 57.70 18.99
CA GLU A 13 38.16 56.60 18.01
C GLU A 13 37.85 55.25 18.69
N ALA A 14 38.50 54.94 19.82
CA ALA A 14 38.18 53.75 20.62
C ALA A 14 36.74 53.74 21.16
N ALA A 15 36.18 54.90 21.52
CA ALA A 15 34.79 55.02 21.95
C ALA A 15 33.79 54.81 20.79
N ARG A 16 34.15 55.23 19.56
CA ARG A 16 33.36 55.00 18.35
C ARG A 16 33.38 53.53 17.94
N ASP A 17 34.54 52.87 18.01
CA ASP A 17 34.68 51.44 17.72
C ASP A 17 33.84 50.56 18.68
N VAL A 18 33.80 50.93 19.95
CA VAL A 18 32.97 50.23 20.95
C VAL A 18 31.48 50.47 20.72
N ALA A 19 31.08 51.67 20.28
CA ALA A 19 29.70 51.96 19.91
C ALA A 19 29.26 51.17 18.67
N GLU A 20 30.12 51.08 17.65
CA GLU A 20 29.89 50.29 16.43
C GLU A 20 29.82 48.79 16.72
N ALA A 21 30.67 48.28 17.62
CA ALA A 21 30.61 46.90 18.09
C ALA A 21 29.30 46.60 18.84
N ALA A 22 28.80 47.53 19.66
CA ALA A 22 27.53 47.39 20.36
C ALA A 22 26.33 47.40 19.40
N GLU A 23 26.39 48.19 18.33
CA GLU A 23 25.36 48.25 17.29
C GLU A 23 25.36 46.98 16.41
N THR A 24 26.55 46.47 16.07
CA THR A 24 26.71 45.19 15.36
C THR A 24 26.13 44.03 16.18
N LEU A 25 26.36 44.01 17.50
CA LEU A 25 25.78 43.01 18.40
C LEU A 25 24.24 43.08 18.44
N ARG A 26 23.67 44.29 18.46
CA ARG A 26 22.22 44.47 18.38
C ARG A 26 21.65 43.96 17.06
N GLN A 27 22.28 44.29 15.93
CA GLN A 27 21.86 43.79 14.62
C GLN A 27 21.93 42.26 14.52
N THR A 28 22.98 41.64 15.07
CA THR A 28 23.08 40.16 15.09
C THR A 28 22.03 39.50 15.99
N ALA A 29 21.62 40.16 17.09
CA ALA A 29 20.56 39.66 17.97
C ALA A 29 19.18 39.74 17.31
N GLU A 30 18.89 40.82 16.59
CA GLU A 30 17.64 41.00 15.83
C GLU A 30 17.53 39.99 14.67
N ALA A 31 18.63 39.77 13.93
CA ALA A 31 18.70 38.77 12.86
C ALA A 31 18.54 37.32 13.37
N ALA A 32 19.04 37.03 14.57
CA ALA A 32 18.85 35.73 15.22
C ALA A 32 17.38 35.49 15.60
N GLU A 33 16.67 36.53 16.06
CA GLU A 33 15.25 36.46 16.41
C GLU A 33 14.36 36.25 15.17
N GLU A 34 14.69 36.88 14.05
CA GLU A 34 13.99 36.67 12.77
C GLU A 34 14.17 35.24 12.25
N THR A 35 15.40 34.70 12.35
CA THR A 35 15.70 33.32 11.99
C THR A 35 14.91 32.33 12.87
N ALA A 36 14.78 32.61 14.17
CA ALA A 36 13.97 31.81 15.09
C ALA A 36 12.47 31.83 14.73
N LYS A 37 11.93 33.00 14.35
CA LYS A 37 10.54 33.15 13.89
C LYS A 37 10.25 32.42 12.58
N GLN A 38 11.20 32.43 11.64
CA GLN A 38 11.10 31.68 10.39
C GLN A 38 11.16 30.16 10.63
N LEU A 39 11.98 29.71 11.59
CA LEU A 39 12.08 28.30 11.96
C LEU A 39 10.80 27.78 12.65
N SER A 40 10.18 28.60 13.51
CA SER A 40 8.87 28.27 14.09
C SER A 40 7.77 28.25 13.04
N ALA A 41 7.73 29.22 12.11
CA ALA A 41 6.73 29.26 11.05
C ALA A 41 6.86 28.05 10.09
N SER A 42 8.08 27.66 9.74
CA SER A 42 8.34 26.46 8.92
C SER A 42 8.02 25.16 9.67
N SER A 43 8.15 25.14 10.99
CA SER A 43 7.69 24.03 11.83
C SER A 43 6.15 23.92 11.84
N ASP A 44 5.41 25.03 11.91
CA ASP A 44 3.95 25.03 11.82
C ASP A 44 3.44 24.58 10.44
N HIS A 45 4.17 24.96 9.37
CA HIS A 45 3.91 24.46 8.02
C HIS A 45 4.18 22.95 7.90
N ALA A 46 5.21 22.43 8.57
CA ALA A 46 5.48 20.99 8.60
C ALA A 46 4.41 20.21 9.38
N LEU A 47 3.97 20.73 10.53
CA LEU A 47 2.92 20.13 11.35
C LEU A 47 1.56 20.11 10.63
N SER A 48 1.20 21.19 9.93
CA SER A 48 -0.04 21.23 9.14
C SER A 48 -0.01 20.33 7.90
N MET A 49 1.16 20.06 7.32
CA MET A 49 1.31 19.02 6.29
C MET A 49 1.14 17.61 6.87
N ILE A 50 1.68 17.34 8.07
CA ILE A 50 1.49 16.06 8.77
C ILE A 50 0.01 15.83 9.10
N ASP A 51 -0.69 16.87 9.56
CA ASP A 51 -2.13 16.80 9.88
C ASP A 51 -2.97 16.49 8.63
N ARG A 52 -2.68 17.16 7.51
CA ARG A 52 -3.32 16.86 6.20
C ARG A 52 -3.04 15.43 5.71
N ILE A 53 -1.84 14.91 5.94
CA ILE A 53 -1.49 13.53 5.58
C ILE A 53 -2.24 12.53 6.46
N ASN A 54 -2.39 12.82 7.76
CA ASN A 54 -3.18 12.02 8.68
C ASN A 54 -4.67 12.04 8.32
N ASP A 55 -5.23 13.20 7.95
CA ASP A 55 -6.63 13.31 7.52
C ASP A 55 -6.91 12.53 6.23
N ILE A 56 -6.01 12.61 5.24
CA ILE A 56 -6.13 11.83 4.00
C ILE A 56 -5.99 10.33 4.30
N SER A 57 -5.05 9.95 5.15
CA SER A 57 -4.87 8.55 5.56
C SER A 57 -6.07 8.04 6.36
N ALA A 58 -6.66 8.86 7.22
CA ALA A 58 -7.86 8.56 7.98
C ALA A 58 -9.11 8.51 7.11
N ALA A 59 -9.20 9.31 6.03
CA ALA A 59 -10.28 9.22 5.05
C ALA A 59 -10.17 7.94 4.19
N VAL A 60 -8.95 7.51 3.86
CA VAL A 60 -8.69 6.22 3.18
C VAL A 60 -8.94 5.05 4.12
N ALA A 61 -8.52 5.14 5.38
CA ALA A 61 -8.74 4.12 6.41
C ALA A 61 -10.19 4.10 6.95
N GLY A 62 -10.90 5.23 6.83
CA GLY A 62 -12.31 5.42 7.16
C GLY A 62 -13.27 4.98 6.05
N GLY A 63 -12.75 4.35 5.00
CA GLY A 63 -13.56 3.59 4.04
C GLY A 63 -14.35 2.47 4.74
N PRO A 64 -15.27 1.80 4.02
CA PRO A 64 -15.95 0.63 4.58
C PRO A 64 -14.89 -0.32 5.15
N SER A 65 -15.10 -0.83 6.36
CA SER A 65 -14.14 -1.78 6.98
C SER A 65 -13.76 -2.85 5.97
N ASP A 66 -12.51 -3.37 6.02
CA ASP A 66 -12.02 -4.36 5.04
C ASP A 66 -13.03 -5.48 4.77
N PHE A 67 -13.77 -5.89 5.80
CA PHE A 67 -14.91 -6.79 5.68
C PHE A 67 -16.04 -6.27 4.77
N ILE A 68 -16.54 -5.05 4.97
CA ILE A 68 -17.57 -4.43 4.14
C ILE A 68 -17.07 -4.24 2.71
N TYR A 69 -15.80 -3.89 2.52
CA TYR A 69 -15.18 -3.79 1.20
C TYR A 69 -15.14 -5.15 0.48
N LEU A 70 -14.66 -6.20 1.15
CA LEU A 70 -14.65 -7.57 0.62
C LEU A 70 -16.07 -8.10 0.39
N LEU A 71 -17.03 -7.75 1.26
CA LEU A 71 -18.43 -8.09 1.12
C LEU A 71 -19.07 -7.41 -0.08
N ALA A 72 -18.74 -6.14 -0.34
CA ALA A 72 -19.20 -5.41 -1.52
C ALA A 72 -18.68 -6.06 -2.82
N ILE A 73 -17.38 -6.41 -2.87
CA ILE A 73 -16.79 -7.14 -4.00
C ILE A 73 -17.46 -8.51 -4.18
N PHE A 74 -17.71 -9.22 -3.09
CA PHE A 74 -18.38 -10.53 -3.12
C PHE A 74 -19.80 -10.42 -3.71
N ILE A 75 -20.60 -9.45 -3.25
CA ILE A 75 -21.96 -9.21 -3.77
C ILE A 75 -21.91 -8.81 -5.25
N LEU A 76 -20.98 -7.94 -5.63
CA LEU A 76 -20.81 -7.52 -7.02
C LEU A 76 -20.41 -8.70 -7.92
N ALA A 77 -19.52 -9.58 -7.45
CA ALA A 77 -19.13 -10.80 -8.15
C ALA A 77 -20.30 -11.77 -8.35
N ILE A 78 -21.23 -11.87 -7.39
CA ILE A 78 -22.46 -12.67 -7.55
C ILE A 78 -23.31 -12.11 -8.71
N PHE A 79 -23.53 -10.80 -8.75
CA PHE A 79 -24.30 -10.17 -9.83
C PHE A 79 -23.66 -10.43 -11.21
N VAL A 80 -22.34 -10.25 -11.31
CA VAL A 80 -21.59 -10.51 -12.54
C VAL A 80 -21.71 -11.99 -12.93
N GLY A 81 -21.51 -12.91 -11.98
CA GLY A 81 -21.62 -14.35 -12.22
C GLY A 81 -23.01 -14.77 -12.72
N TYR A 82 -24.07 -14.20 -12.13
CA TYR A 82 -25.45 -14.44 -12.56
C TYR A 82 -25.64 -14.02 -14.03
N TYR A 83 -25.28 -12.78 -14.38
CA TYR A 83 -25.43 -12.27 -15.75
C TYR A 83 -24.61 -13.05 -16.78
N VAL A 84 -23.40 -13.46 -16.43
CA VAL A 84 -22.52 -14.23 -17.32
C VAL A 84 -23.12 -15.60 -17.63
N VAL A 85 -23.66 -16.30 -16.64
CA VAL A 85 -24.27 -17.63 -16.83
C VAL A 85 -25.61 -17.53 -17.56
N TRP A 86 -26.41 -16.50 -17.30
CA TRP A 86 -27.70 -16.31 -17.97
C TRP A 86 -27.57 -15.94 -19.45
N SER A 87 -26.42 -15.42 -19.88
CA SER A 87 -26.20 -14.95 -21.25
C SER A 87 -25.73 -16.05 -22.22
N VAL A 88 -25.82 -17.34 -21.86
CA VAL A 88 -25.39 -18.45 -22.72
C VAL A 88 -26.55 -19.14 -23.43
N THR A 89 -26.30 -19.65 -24.64
CA THR A 89 -27.28 -20.41 -25.44
C THR A 89 -27.59 -21.77 -24.78
N PRO A 90 -28.85 -22.26 -24.78
CA PRO A 90 -29.24 -23.49 -24.08
C PRO A 90 -28.47 -24.76 -24.46
N ALA A 91 -27.92 -24.83 -25.68
CA ALA A 91 -27.07 -25.95 -26.12
C ALA A 91 -25.72 -26.05 -25.35
N LEU A 92 -25.37 -25.02 -24.57
CA LEU A 92 -24.11 -24.91 -23.86
C LEU A 92 -24.23 -25.18 -22.36
N HIS A 93 -25.41 -25.53 -21.81
CA HIS A 93 -25.53 -25.82 -20.37
C HIS A 93 -24.63 -26.97 -19.91
N THR A 94 -24.46 -28.01 -20.73
CA THR A 94 -23.57 -29.15 -20.41
C THR A 94 -22.09 -28.77 -20.48
N PRO A 95 -21.61 -28.06 -21.53
CA PRO A 95 -20.27 -27.45 -21.52
C PRO A 95 -20.05 -26.45 -20.36
N LEU A 96 -21.05 -25.63 -20.04
CA LEU A 96 -20.99 -24.62 -18.99
C LEU A 96 -20.84 -25.26 -17.62
N MET A 97 -21.52 -26.39 -17.37
CA MET A 97 -21.35 -27.18 -16.16
C MET A 97 -19.92 -27.71 -15.99
N SER A 98 -19.26 -28.04 -17.10
CA SER A 98 -17.86 -28.49 -17.07
C SER A 98 -16.89 -27.31 -16.83
N VAL A 99 -17.19 -26.14 -17.40
CA VAL A 99 -16.42 -24.91 -17.16
C VAL A 99 -16.53 -24.44 -15.72
N THR A 100 -17.71 -24.49 -15.09
CA THR A 100 -17.86 -24.12 -13.68
C THR A 100 -17.11 -25.07 -12.75
N ASN A 101 -17.02 -26.36 -13.11
CA ASN A 101 -16.16 -27.31 -12.38
C ASN A 101 -14.68 -26.91 -12.46
N ALA A 102 -14.20 -26.48 -13.62
CA ALA A 102 -12.84 -25.97 -13.78
C ALA A 102 -12.61 -24.65 -13.01
N ILE A 103 -13.56 -23.70 -13.04
CA ILE A 103 -13.47 -22.44 -12.29
C ILE A 103 -13.40 -22.67 -10.78
N SER A 104 -14.12 -23.68 -10.27
CA SER A 104 -14.08 -24.03 -8.84
C SER A 104 -12.68 -24.42 -8.35
N SER A 105 -11.76 -24.74 -9.25
CA SER A 105 -10.38 -25.10 -8.93
C SER A 105 -9.52 -23.95 -8.41
N VAL A 106 -10.07 -22.73 -8.28
CA VAL A 106 -9.42 -21.60 -7.60
C VAL A 106 -8.93 -21.92 -6.17
N VAL A 107 -9.48 -22.97 -5.56
CA VAL A 107 -9.05 -23.54 -4.27
C VAL A 107 -7.54 -23.83 -4.20
N ILE A 108 -6.87 -24.07 -5.35
CA ILE A 108 -5.41 -24.24 -5.39
C ILE A 108 -4.65 -23.05 -4.78
N VAL A 109 -5.16 -21.83 -4.90
CA VAL A 109 -4.54 -20.62 -4.32
C VAL A 109 -4.50 -20.74 -2.80
N GLY A 110 -5.61 -21.16 -2.18
CA GLY A 110 -5.67 -21.40 -0.74
C GLY A 110 -4.75 -22.54 -0.30
N ALA A 111 -4.66 -23.61 -1.09
CA ALA A 111 -3.78 -24.74 -0.80
C ALA A 111 -2.28 -24.33 -0.82
N LEU A 112 -1.87 -23.50 -1.79
CA LEU A 112 -0.50 -22.99 -1.87
C LEU A 112 -0.15 -22.08 -0.68
N ILE A 113 -1.08 -21.21 -0.27
CA ILE A 113 -0.91 -20.38 0.94
C ILE A 113 -0.76 -21.27 2.17
N ALA A 114 -1.57 -22.33 2.30
CA ALA A 114 -1.50 -23.25 3.43
C ALA A 114 -0.17 -24.02 3.51
N VAL A 115 0.39 -24.42 2.36
CA VAL A 115 1.74 -25.04 2.28
C VAL A 115 2.83 -24.03 2.66
N GLY A 116 2.74 -22.79 2.16
CA GLY A 116 3.70 -21.72 2.43
C GLY A 116 3.68 -21.23 3.87
N ALA A 117 2.50 -21.21 4.52
CA ALA A 117 2.33 -20.78 5.90
C ALA A 117 2.96 -21.74 6.94
N GLY A 118 3.18 -23.00 6.58
CA GLY A 118 3.85 -24.00 7.43
C GLY A 118 5.36 -23.78 7.62
N VAL A 119 5.94 -22.73 7.04
CA VAL A 119 7.36 -22.35 7.20
C VAL A 119 7.58 -21.48 8.45
N THR A 120 6.57 -20.77 8.94
CA THR A 120 6.70 -19.72 9.97
C THR A 120 6.21 -20.11 11.37
N ALA A 121 5.51 -21.23 11.55
CA ALA A 121 4.91 -21.60 12.84
C ALA A 121 5.66 -22.76 13.53
N SER A 122 6.39 -22.43 14.59
CA SER A 122 7.02 -23.34 15.56
C SER A 122 6.04 -24.43 16.03
N GLY A 123 6.43 -25.71 15.90
CA GLY A 123 5.80 -26.85 16.56
C GLY A 123 4.75 -27.66 15.77
N ALA A 124 3.99 -27.05 14.85
CA ALA A 124 2.91 -27.73 14.10
C ALA A 124 3.21 -27.92 12.59
N GLY A 125 4.42 -27.56 12.14
CA GLY A 125 4.77 -27.49 10.72
C GLY A 125 4.64 -28.79 9.93
N LEU A 126 4.74 -29.96 10.57
CA LEU A 126 4.63 -31.25 9.89
C LEU A 126 3.19 -31.53 9.42
N TRP A 127 2.20 -31.28 10.28
CA TRP A 127 0.79 -31.48 9.96
C TRP A 127 0.28 -30.46 8.94
N SER A 128 0.65 -29.18 9.10
CA SER A 128 0.31 -28.13 8.14
C SER A 128 0.88 -28.43 6.75
N LYS A 129 2.14 -28.89 6.65
CA LYS A 129 2.74 -29.30 5.38
C LYS A 129 2.07 -30.55 4.79
N ALA A 130 1.73 -31.54 5.61
CA ALA A 130 1.05 -32.75 5.15
C ALA A 130 -0.35 -32.44 4.58
N PHE A 131 -1.14 -31.65 5.30
CA PHE A 131 -2.47 -31.22 4.84
C PHE A 131 -2.39 -30.26 3.64
N GLY A 132 -1.41 -29.36 3.61
CA GLY A 132 -1.17 -28.50 2.46
C GLY A 132 -0.77 -29.30 1.21
N PHE A 133 0.13 -30.28 1.35
CA PHE A 133 0.52 -31.17 0.24
C PHE A 133 -0.66 -31.99 -0.28
N LEU A 134 -1.49 -32.52 0.64
CA LEU A 134 -2.71 -33.23 0.27
C LEU A 134 -3.72 -32.30 -0.42
N ALA A 135 -3.89 -31.08 0.08
CA ALA A 135 -4.77 -30.07 -0.53
C ALA A 135 -4.31 -29.69 -1.94
N VAL A 136 -3.01 -29.50 -2.16
CA VAL A 136 -2.45 -29.23 -3.50
C VAL A 136 -2.67 -30.42 -4.44
N THR A 137 -2.50 -31.65 -3.95
CA THR A 137 -2.73 -32.87 -4.73
C THR A 137 -4.20 -32.98 -5.16
N LEU A 138 -5.13 -32.79 -4.21
CA LEU A 138 -6.57 -32.84 -4.48
C LEU A 138 -7.02 -31.69 -5.41
N ALA A 139 -6.50 -30.49 -5.20
CA ALA A 139 -6.77 -29.36 -6.08
C ALA A 139 -6.25 -29.61 -7.50
N SER A 140 -5.07 -30.22 -7.65
CA SER A 140 -4.52 -30.60 -8.95
C SER A 140 -5.42 -31.60 -9.67
N VAL A 141 -5.95 -32.61 -8.99
CA VAL A 141 -6.91 -33.56 -9.58
C VAL A 141 -8.17 -32.86 -10.07
N ASN A 142 -8.69 -31.88 -9.32
CA ASN A 142 -9.87 -31.10 -9.72
C ASN A 142 -9.58 -30.25 -10.98
N ILE A 143 -8.41 -29.59 -11.03
CA ILE A 143 -7.94 -28.84 -12.21
C ILE A 143 -7.89 -29.76 -13.43
N PHE A 144 -7.06 -30.80 -13.36
CA PHE A 144 -6.81 -31.68 -14.51
C PHE A 144 -8.07 -32.47 -14.91
N GLY A 145 -8.84 -32.95 -13.94
CA GLY A 145 -10.10 -33.65 -14.19
C GLY A 145 -11.15 -32.75 -14.86
N GLY A 146 -11.30 -31.51 -14.39
CA GLY A 146 -12.21 -30.54 -14.98
C GLY A 146 -11.86 -30.22 -16.44
N PHE A 147 -10.58 -30.00 -16.75
CA PHE A 147 -10.16 -29.72 -18.12
C PHE A 147 -10.24 -30.94 -19.04
N LEU A 148 -9.88 -32.14 -18.57
CA LEU A 148 -9.92 -33.36 -19.38
C LEU A 148 -11.35 -33.75 -19.78
N VAL A 149 -12.29 -33.64 -18.84
CA VAL A 149 -13.72 -33.91 -19.09
C VAL A 149 -14.30 -32.86 -20.03
N THR A 150 -13.98 -31.57 -19.83
CA THR A 150 -14.44 -30.50 -20.74
C THR A 150 -13.94 -30.73 -22.16
N GLN A 151 -12.67 -31.09 -22.34
CA GLN A 151 -12.10 -31.39 -23.66
C GLN A 151 -12.74 -32.64 -24.30
N ARG A 152 -13.04 -33.67 -23.51
CA ARG A 152 -13.74 -34.86 -24.01
C ARG A 152 -15.19 -34.53 -24.40
N MET A 153 -15.86 -33.65 -23.68
CA MET A 153 -17.20 -33.16 -24.01
C MET A 153 -17.21 -32.32 -25.28
N LEU A 154 -16.27 -31.37 -25.43
CA LEU A 154 -16.14 -30.54 -26.63
C LEU A 154 -15.65 -31.34 -27.84
N GLY A 155 -14.84 -32.38 -27.63
CA GLY A 155 -14.40 -33.32 -28.65
C GLY A 155 -15.53 -34.12 -29.29
N MET A 156 -16.64 -34.33 -28.58
CA MET A 156 -17.83 -35.00 -29.13
C MET A 156 -18.66 -34.10 -30.06
N TYR A 157 -18.42 -32.78 -30.07
CA TYR A 157 -19.02 -31.84 -31.02
C TYR A 157 -18.15 -31.62 -32.28
N LYS A 158 -16.92 -32.15 -32.31
CA LYS A 158 -16.11 -32.19 -33.53
C LYS A 158 -16.58 -33.35 -34.40
N LYS A 159 -17.20 -33.02 -35.54
CA LYS A 159 -17.60 -33.99 -36.56
C LYS A 159 -16.36 -34.77 -37.04
N LYS A 160 -16.44 -36.10 -37.01
CA LYS A 160 -15.43 -37.01 -37.58
C LYS A 160 -15.34 -36.75 -39.09
N GLY A 161 -14.26 -36.11 -39.55
CA GLY A 161 -13.94 -35.95 -40.96
C GLY A 161 -14.34 -34.60 -41.57
N SER A 162 -13.51 -33.59 -41.36
CA SER A 162 -12.90 -32.80 -42.44
C SER A 162 -11.39 -32.90 -42.24
#